data_AF-A0A947NMX9-F1
#
_entry.id   AF-A0A947NMX9-F1
#
_cell.length_a   1.000
_cell.length_b   1.000
_cell.length_c   1.000
_cell.angle_alpha   90.00
_cell.angle_beta   90.00
_cell.angle_gamma   90.00
#
_symmetry.space_group_name_H-M   'P 1'
#
loop_
_entity.id
_entity.type
_entity.pdbx_description
1 polymer ?
#
loop_
_entity_poly.entity_id
_entity_poly.type
_entity_poly.pdbx_seq_one_letter_code
_entity_poly.pdbx_strand_id
1 'polypeptide(L)' 'AARFETYAIEEKAGSGTIGLYGAAAHLGNAGDLVIILSYGFVEDKKARRIKLKPVYVDSNNKILK' A
#
# COMPACT_ATOMS: atom_id res chain seq x y z
N ALA A 1 8.91 -5.75 -13.69
CA ALA A 1 8.02 -5.32 -12.60
C ALA A 1 8.26 -6.22 -11.40
N ALA A 2 8.67 -5.66 -10.26
CA ALA A 2 8.91 -6.42 -9.03
C ALA A 2 7.60 -6.66 -8.27
N ARG A 3 7.53 -7.77 -7.52
CA ARG A 3 6.46 -8.08 -6.56
C ARG A 3 7.12 -8.67 -5.32
N PHE A 4 6.74 -8.18 -4.16
CA PHE A 4 7.27 -8.65 -2.89
C PHE A 4 6.25 -8.40 -1.78
N GLU A 5 6.48 -9.06 -0.65
CA GLU A 5 5.68 -8.91 0.57
C GLU A 5 6.55 -8.27 1.63
N THR A 6 5.98 -7.29 2.33
CA THR A 6 6.62 -6.59 3.45
C THR A 6 5.53 -6.09 4.40
N TYR A 7 5.93 -5.47 5.48
CA TYR A 7 5.05 -4.83 6.45
C TYR A 7 5.08 -3.30 6.29
N ALA A 8 4.01 -2.65 6.76
CA ALA A 8 3.92 -1.20 6.80
C ALA A 8 4.61 -0.65 8.06
N ILE A 9 5.29 0.50 7.91
CA ILE A 9 5.85 1.29 9.01
C ILE A 9 5.10 2.62 9.03
N GLU A 10 4.71 3.08 10.22
CA GLU A 10 4.00 4.35 10.36
C GLU A 10 4.92 5.53 10.03
N GLU A 11 4.36 6.51 9.32
CA GLU A 11 5.02 7.75 8.94
C GLU A 11 4.21 8.95 9.43
N LYS A 12 4.83 10.13 9.47
CA LYS A 12 4.15 11.35 9.92
C LYS A 12 2.85 11.58 9.16
N ALA A 13 1.73 11.70 9.88
CA ALA A 13 0.42 11.95 9.29
C ALA A 13 0.44 13.16 8.33
N GLY A 14 -0.15 12.97 7.15
CA GLY A 14 -0.22 14.00 6.11
C GLY A 14 1.06 14.23 5.31
N SER A 15 2.17 13.50 5.58
CA SER A 15 3.41 13.64 4.79
C SER A 15 3.21 13.25 3.32
N GLY A 16 2.47 12.19 3.04
CA GLY A 16 2.44 11.55 1.73
C GLY A 16 3.65 10.64 1.46
N THR A 17 4.40 10.27 2.51
CA THR A 17 5.57 9.40 2.38
C THR A 17 5.15 8.00 1.95
N ILE A 18 5.72 7.52 0.85
CA ILE A 18 5.72 6.11 0.45
C ILE A 18 7.18 5.74 0.19
N GLY A 19 7.76 4.95 1.08
CA GLY A 19 9.18 4.61 1.08
C GLY A 19 9.41 3.10 1.12
N LEU A 20 10.40 2.64 0.35
CA LEU A 20 10.96 1.29 0.47
C LEU A 20 12.28 1.39 1.22
N TYR A 21 12.40 0.63 2.30
CA TYR A 21 13.57 0.62 3.17
C TYR A 21 14.28 -0.74 3.12
N GLY A 22 15.57 -0.76 3.47
CA GLY A 22 16.36 -1.99 3.57
C GLY A 22 16.38 -2.78 2.26
N ALA A 23 16.22 -4.11 2.35
CA ALA A 23 16.26 -4.99 1.18
C ALA A 23 15.20 -4.64 0.12
N ALA A 24 14.04 -4.12 0.52
CA ALA A 24 12.99 -3.72 -0.41
C ALA A 24 13.40 -2.51 -1.28
N ALA A 25 14.33 -1.68 -0.83
CA ALA A 25 14.85 -0.55 -1.63
C ALA A 25 15.58 -1.00 -2.90
N HIS A 26 16.03 -2.26 -2.98
CA HIS A 26 16.60 -2.82 -4.21
C HIS A 26 15.54 -3.23 -5.24
N LEU A 27 14.25 -3.22 -4.86
CA LEU A 27 13.14 -3.72 -5.68
C LEU A 27 12.27 -2.60 -6.29
N GLY A 28 12.61 -1.33 -6.02
CA GLY A 28 11.93 -0.16 -6.59
C GLY A 28 12.73 1.12 -6.38
N ASN A 29 12.43 2.13 -7.18
CA ASN A 29 13.09 3.43 -7.13
C ASN A 29 12.13 4.55 -6.71
N ALA A 30 12.66 5.66 -6.23
CA ALA A 30 11.87 6.86 -6.00
C ALA A 30 11.21 7.32 -7.32
N GLY A 31 9.90 7.57 -7.27
CA GLY A 31 9.10 7.94 -8.45
C GLY A 31 8.39 6.78 -9.13
N ASP A 32 8.69 5.53 -8.78
CA ASP A 32 7.94 4.38 -9.29
C ASP A 32 6.48 4.44 -8.79
N LEU A 33 5.53 4.20 -9.71
CA LEU A 33 4.13 4.01 -9.34
C LEU A 33 3.94 2.60 -8.77
N VAL A 34 3.43 2.53 -7.54
CA VAL A 34 3.22 1.27 -6.82
C VAL A 34 1.76 1.05 -6.43
N ILE A 35 1.40 -0.21 -6.21
CA ILE A 35 0.10 -0.61 -5.65
C ILE A 35 0.38 -1.38 -4.36
N ILE A 36 -0.20 -0.92 -3.24
CA ILE A 36 -0.08 -1.55 -1.93
C ILE A 36 -1.37 -2.31 -1.64
N LEU A 37 -1.25 -3.59 -1.28
CA LEU A 37 -2.37 -4.46 -0.94
C LEU A 37 -2.17 -5.02 0.46
N SER A 38 -3.27 -5.14 1.21
CA SER A 38 -3.31 -5.88 2.45
C SER A 38 -4.36 -6.98 2.37
N TYR A 39 -4.05 -8.12 2.97
CA TYR A 39 -4.91 -9.29 3.01
C TYR A 39 -5.15 -9.66 4.47
N GLY A 40 -6.29 -10.32 4.72
CA GLY A 40 -6.62 -10.84 6.02
C GLY A 40 -7.43 -12.10 5.90
N PHE A 41 -7.19 -13.04 6.81
CA PHE A 41 -8.04 -14.22 6.94
C PHE A 41 -9.35 -13.84 7.61
N VAL A 42 -10.46 -14.29 7.02
CA VAL A 42 -11.82 -14.06 7.52
C VAL A 42 -12.66 -15.31 7.27
N GLU A 43 -13.74 -15.47 8.03
CA GLU A 43 -14.72 -16.52 7.75
C GLU A 43 -15.35 -16.35 6.36
N ASP A 44 -15.66 -17.45 5.67
CA ASP A 44 -16.23 -17.45 4.31
C ASP A 44 -17.48 -16.56 4.18
N LYS A 45 -18.40 -16.64 5.15
CA LYS A 45 -19.61 -15.80 5.17
C LYS A 45 -19.29 -14.31 5.19
N LYS A 46 -18.22 -13.92 5.89
CA LYS A 46 -17.73 -12.54 5.96
C LYS A 46 -16.98 -12.17 4.68
N ALA A 47 -16.13 -13.06 4.16
CA ALA A 47 -15.36 -12.86 2.93
C ALA A 47 -16.25 -12.46 1.74
N ARG A 48 -17.37 -13.18 1.55
CA ARG A 48 -18.37 -12.90 0.49
C ARG A 48 -19.01 -11.51 0.56
N ARG A 49 -18.91 -10.84 1.71
CA ARG A 49 -19.51 -9.52 1.97
C ARG A 49 -18.48 -8.41 2.11
N ILE A 50 -17.18 -8.73 2.09
CA ILE A 50 -16.14 -7.70 2.17
C ILE A 50 -16.23 -6.84 0.92
N LYS A 51 -16.43 -5.55 1.14
CA LYS A 51 -16.22 -4.53 0.13
C LYS A 51 -14.79 -4.06 0.22
N LEU A 52 -14.10 -3.99 -0.91
CA LEU A 52 -12.80 -3.36 -0.98
C LEU A 52 -12.90 -1.93 -0.46
N LYS A 53 -11.84 -1.49 0.22
CA LYS A 53 -11.65 -0.09 0.63
C LYS A 53 -10.52 0.48 -0.21
N PRO A 54 -10.76 0.79 -1.50
CA PRO A 54 -9.74 1.43 -2.32
C PRO A 54 -9.47 2.83 -1.77
N VAL A 55 -8.20 3.21 -1.75
CA VAL A 55 -7.77 4.58 -1.48
C VAL A 55 -7.09 5.07 -2.75
N TYR A 56 -7.68 6.08 -3.37
CA TYR A 56 -7.09 6.71 -4.54
C TYR A 56 -6.32 7.95 -4.10
N VAL A 57 -5.12 8.12 -4.64
CA VAL A 57 -4.25 9.26 -4.33
C VAL A 57 -3.85 10.03 -5.58
N ASP A 58 -3.46 11.29 -5.40
CA ASP A 58 -2.83 12.10 -6.44
C ASP A 58 -1.32 11.82 -6.57
N SER A 59 -0.63 12.56 -7.43
CA SER A 59 0.82 12.45 -7.64
C SER A 59 1.67 12.84 -6.42
N ASN A 60 1.07 13.46 -5.41
CA ASN A 60 1.70 13.86 -4.15
C ASN A 60 1.26 12.95 -2.98
N ASN A 61 0.68 11.79 -3.30
CA ASN A 61 0.15 10.81 -2.35
C ASN A 61 -0.91 11.40 -1.40
N LYS A 62 -1.67 12.42 -1.84
CA LYS A 62 -2.83 12.94 -1.10
C LYS A 62 -4.09 12.21 -1.52
N ILE A 63 -4.92 11.87 -0.53
CA ILE A 63 -6.16 11.11 -0.75
C ILE A 63 -7.15 11.93 -1.57
N LEU A 64 -7.67 11.34 -2.64
CA LEU A 64 -8.73 11.88 -3.48
C LEU A 64 -10.11 11.29 -3.11
N LYS A 65 -10.16 9.98 -2.82
CA LYS A 65 -11.37 9.23 -2.45
C LYS A 65 -11.03 7.96 -1.67
#